data_AF-A0A7S1JAG9-F1
#
_entry.id   AF-A0A7S1JAG9-F1
#
_cell.length_a   1.000
_cell.length_b   1.000
_cell.length_c   1.000
_cell.angle_alpha   90.00
_cell.angle_beta   90.00
_cell.angle_gamma   90.00
#
_symmetry.space_group_name_H-M   'P 1'
#
loop_
_entity.id
_entity.type
_entity.pdbx_description
1 polymer ?
#
loop_
_entity_poly.entity_id
_entity_poly.type
_entity_poly.pdbx_seq_one_letter_code
_entity_poly.pdbx_strand_id
1 'polypeptide(L)'
;MSLQRRKASPPPSNVVDQKTLDEHGVHVFKHQVAGHGSEGAQQDSILATSDGSRLWKPLNQTEADFYEQLNSSKNDLILKAFAPKFYGTPAMTTESGDTWRYIETENLTNGFQRPCIIDLKMGTR
;
A
#
# COMPACT_ATOMS: atom_id res chain seq x y z
N MET A 1 -27.08 9.43 38.75
CA MET A 1 -27.03 9.85 37.34
C MET A 1 -25.86 9.14 36.67
N SER A 2 -26.16 8.16 35.82
CA SER A 2 -25.15 7.37 35.11
C SER A 2 -24.62 8.15 33.91
N LEU A 3 -23.30 8.37 33.85
CA LEU A 3 -22.61 8.93 32.70
C LEU A 3 -22.65 7.89 31.56
N GLN A 4 -23.66 8.00 30.69
CA GLN A 4 -23.65 7.29 29.41
C GLN A 4 -22.49 7.84 28.58
N ARG A 5 -21.41 7.05 28.45
CA ARG A 5 -20.34 7.29 27.50
C ARG A 5 -20.98 7.41 26.12
N ARG A 6 -20.89 8.58 25.49
CA ARG A 6 -21.25 8.76 24.09
C ARG A 6 -20.39 7.79 23.29
N LYS A 7 -21.01 6.84 22.59
CA LYS A 7 -20.32 6.06 21.57
C LYS A 7 -19.73 7.06 20.57
N ALA A 8 -18.44 6.92 20.28
CA ALA A 8 -17.79 7.69 19.23
C ALA A 8 -18.59 7.53 17.94
N SER A 9 -18.81 8.62 17.21
CA SER A 9 -19.33 8.57 15.85
C SER A 9 -18.47 7.62 15.01
N PRO A 10 -19.07 6.79 14.14
CA PRO A 10 -18.28 5.95 13.26
C PRO A 10 -17.28 6.81 12.47
N PRO A 11 -16.05 6.34 12.26
CA PRO A 11 -15.09 7.06 11.44
C PRO A 11 -15.70 7.32 10.05
N PRO A 12 -15.33 8.43 9.38
CA PRO A 12 -15.76 8.65 8.00
C PRO A 12 -15.38 7.43 7.15
N SER A 13 -16.24 7.07 6.19
CA SER A 13 -16.21 5.83 5.39
C SER A 13 -14.89 5.50 4.67
N ASN A 14 -13.94 6.43 4.65
CA ASN A 14 -12.70 6.33 3.89
C ASN A 14 -11.48 6.04 4.80
N VAL A 15 -11.68 5.78 6.09
CA VAL A 15 -10.62 5.50 7.06
C VAL A 15 -10.64 4.02 7.45
N VAL A 16 -9.50 3.34 7.31
CA VAL A 16 -9.29 1.99 7.86
C VAL A 16 -9.12 2.11 9.37
N ASP A 17 -9.83 1.30 10.12
CA ASP A 17 -9.58 1.18 11.55
C ASP A 17 -8.27 0.43 11.84
N GLN A 18 -7.64 0.76 12.97
CA GLN A 18 -6.34 0.17 13.34
C GLN A 18 -6.40 -1.34 13.51
N LYS A 19 -7.55 -1.88 13.93
CA LYS A 19 -7.71 -3.32 14.14
C LYS A 19 -7.64 -4.07 12.81
N THR A 20 -8.31 -3.60 11.76
CA THR A 20 -8.20 -4.17 10.42
C THR A 20 -6.75 -4.11 9.90
N LEU A 21 -6.03 -3.01 10.14
CA LEU A 21 -4.60 -2.92 9.77
C LEU A 21 -3.75 -3.98 10.49
N ASP A 22 -3.96 -4.15 11.79
CA ASP A 22 -3.23 -5.10 12.62
C ASP A 22 -3.53 -6.56 12.21
N GLU A 23 -4.79 -6.89 11.88
CA GLU A 23 -5.21 -8.20 11.39
C GLU A 23 -4.50 -8.60 10.08
N HIS A 24 -4.27 -7.62 9.20
CA HIS A 24 -3.53 -7.81 7.96
C HIS A 24 -2.00 -7.66 8.13
N GLY A 25 -1.52 -7.29 9.33
CA GLY A 25 -0.10 -7.10 9.60
C GLY A 25 0.50 -5.96 8.78
N VAL A 26 -0.24 -4.87 8.62
CA VAL A 26 0.17 -3.69 7.85
C VAL A 26 0.01 -2.39 8.65
N HIS A 27 0.72 -1.34 8.25
CA HIS A 27 0.61 -0.01 8.85
C HIS A 27 0.84 1.08 7.80
N VAL A 28 0.38 2.31 8.07
CA VAL A 28 0.55 3.43 7.14
C VAL A 28 2.03 3.73 6.89
N PHE A 29 2.43 3.75 5.62
CA PHE A 29 3.79 4.07 5.21
C PHE A 29 3.99 5.58 5.12
N LYS A 30 4.77 6.14 6.06
CA LYS A 30 4.92 7.59 6.24
C LYS A 30 5.98 8.24 5.34
N HIS A 31 6.98 7.48 4.89
CA HIS A 31 8.17 8.04 4.23
C HIS A 31 8.04 8.03 2.70
N GLN A 32 7.05 8.76 2.18
CA GLN A 32 6.81 8.88 0.75
C GLN A 32 7.54 10.09 0.16
N VAL A 33 8.15 9.90 -1.00
CA VAL A 33 8.90 10.96 -1.71
C VAL A 33 8.10 11.55 -2.87
N ALA A 34 7.10 10.81 -3.35
CA ALA A 34 6.11 11.25 -4.33
C ALA A 34 4.81 10.43 -4.14
N GLY A 35 3.68 10.99 -4.58
CA GLY A 35 2.40 10.26 -4.65
C GLY A 35 1.47 10.45 -3.45
N HIS A 36 0.74 9.39 -3.15
CA HIS A 36 -0.51 9.32 -2.36
C HIS A 36 -0.43 9.99 -0.97
N GLY A 37 -1.57 10.49 -0.50
CA GLY A 37 -1.67 11.13 0.82
C GLY A 37 -1.24 10.18 1.93
N SER A 38 -0.42 10.68 2.87
CA SER A 38 0.07 9.93 4.03
C SER A 38 -0.60 10.33 5.35
N GLU A 39 -1.65 11.16 5.28
CA GLU A 39 -2.38 11.64 6.46
C GLU A 39 -3.46 10.64 6.88
N GLY A 40 -3.09 9.77 7.81
CA GLY A 40 -3.99 8.75 8.38
C GLY A 40 -4.06 7.48 7.53
N ALA A 41 -4.79 6.49 8.01
CA ALA A 41 -5.02 5.25 7.28
C ALA A 41 -6.24 5.41 6.38
N GLN A 42 -6.04 6.04 5.21
CA GLN A 42 -7.10 6.24 4.24
C GLN A 42 -7.02 5.18 3.13
N GLN A 43 -8.09 5.06 2.34
CA GLN A 43 -8.15 4.12 1.22
C GLN A 43 -7.03 4.32 0.20
N ASP A 44 -6.59 5.55 0.00
CA ASP A 44 -5.52 5.92 -0.90
C ASP A 44 -4.12 5.84 -0.26
N SER A 45 -4.02 5.49 1.03
CA SER A 45 -2.73 5.41 1.71
C SER A 45 -1.92 4.19 1.24
N ILE A 46 -0.61 4.39 1.08
CA ILE A 46 0.33 3.29 0.96
C ILE A 46 0.51 2.66 2.35
N LEU A 47 0.38 1.35 2.43
CA LEU A 47 0.63 0.58 3.64
C LEU A 47 1.95 -0.19 3.50
N ALA A 48 2.60 -0.49 4.61
CA ALA A 48 3.78 -1.35 4.68
C ALA A 48 3.47 -2.56 5.57
N THR A 49 4.03 -3.71 5.22
CA THR A 49 3.97 -4.90 6.08
C THR A 49 4.69 -4.63 7.41
N SER A 50 4.32 -5.34 8.47
CA SER A 50 4.92 -5.16 9.81
C SER A 50 6.44 -5.35 9.83
N ASP A 51 6.98 -6.19 8.96
CA ASP A 51 8.43 -6.39 8.79
C ASP A 51 9.10 -5.34 7.89
N GLY A 52 8.31 -4.43 7.31
CA GLY A 52 8.75 -3.37 6.39
C GLY A 52 9.23 -3.86 5.03
N SER A 53 9.13 -5.17 4.73
CA SER A 53 9.71 -5.74 3.51
C SER A 53 8.89 -5.49 2.25
N ARG A 54 7.60 -5.17 2.40
CA ARG A 54 6.66 -4.99 1.29
C ARG A 54 5.77 -3.77 1.50
N LEU A 55 5.27 -3.25 0.39
CA LEU A 55 4.36 -2.11 0.33
C LEU A 55 3.06 -2.51 -0.36
N TRP A 56 1.93 -2.05 0.17
CA TRP A 56 0.61 -2.17 -0.42
C TRP A 56 0.19 -0.80 -0.94
N LYS A 57 0.14 -0.65 -2.26
CA LYS A 57 -0.35 0.56 -2.92
C LYS A 57 -1.83 0.40 -3.26
N PRO A 58 -2.65 1.45 -3.21
CA PRO A 58 -4.04 1.37 -3.68
C PRO A 58 -4.09 0.81 -5.11
N LEU A 59 -5.08 -0.05 -5.38
CA LEU A 59 -5.17 -0.72 -6.67
C LEU A 59 -5.38 0.28 -7.82
N ASN A 60 -4.40 0.33 -8.72
CA ASN A 60 -4.55 0.88 -10.06
C ASN A 60 -4.56 -0.29 -11.06
N GLN A 61 -5.63 -0.42 -11.85
CA GLN A 61 -5.77 -1.60 -12.73
C GLN A 61 -4.65 -1.68 -13.77
N THR A 62 -4.23 -0.54 -14.35
CA THR A 62 -3.15 -0.51 -15.34
C THR A 62 -1.81 -0.94 -14.74
N GLU A 63 -1.50 -0.50 -13.52
CA GLU A 63 -0.27 -0.92 -12.82
C GLU A 63 -0.34 -2.42 -12.46
N ALA A 64 -1.49 -2.92 -11.99
CA ALA A 64 -1.69 -4.34 -11.70
C ALA A 64 -1.51 -5.21 -12.95
N ASP A 65 -2.16 -4.87 -14.05
CA ASP A 65 -2.05 -5.59 -15.33
C ASP A 65 -0.59 -5.62 -15.82
N PHE A 66 0.14 -4.50 -15.69
CA PHE A 66 1.56 -4.43 -16.01
C PHE A 66 2.38 -5.41 -15.18
N TYR A 67 2.20 -5.45 -13.86
CA TYR A 67 2.94 -6.37 -12.99
C TYR A 67 2.56 -7.83 -13.23
N GLU A 68 1.29 -8.14 -13.49
CA GLU A 68 0.84 -9.50 -13.82
C GLU A 68 1.46 -10.01 -15.13
N GLN A 69 1.48 -9.16 -16.16
CA GLN A 69 2.14 -9.45 -17.44
C GLN A 69 3.65 -9.60 -17.27
N LEU A 70 4.28 -8.65 -16.58
CA LEU A 70 5.71 -8.69 -16.32
C LEU A 70 6.07 -9.96 -15.57
N ASN A 71 5.38 -10.29 -14.47
CA ASN A 71 5.65 -11.47 -13.65
C ASN A 71 5.47 -12.78 -14.44
N SER A 72 4.48 -12.84 -15.33
CA SER A 72 4.20 -14.01 -16.18
C SER A 72 5.16 -14.16 -17.37
N SER A 73 5.82 -13.08 -17.80
CA SER A 73 6.71 -13.08 -18.96
C SER A 73 7.99 -13.89 -18.74
N LYS A 74 8.35 -14.75 -19.69
CA LYS A 74 9.65 -15.46 -19.71
C LYS A 74 10.76 -14.68 -20.41
N ASN A 75 10.40 -13.67 -21.19
CA ASN A 75 11.32 -12.96 -22.08
C ASN A 75 11.80 -11.63 -21.49
N ASP A 76 11.06 -11.04 -20.55
CA ASP A 76 11.35 -9.72 -19.96
C ASP A 76 12.29 -9.80 -18.75
N LEU A 77 13.28 -10.70 -18.78
CA LEU A 77 14.20 -10.95 -17.66
C LEU A 77 14.95 -9.68 -17.21
N ILE A 78 15.29 -8.81 -18.17
CA ILE A 78 15.97 -7.54 -17.88
C ILE A 78 15.03 -6.62 -17.11
N LEU A 79 13.81 -6.41 -17.60
CA LEU A 79 12.85 -5.51 -16.95
C LEU A 79 12.46 -6.02 -15.55
N LYS A 80 12.30 -7.34 -15.39
CA LYS A 80 12.07 -7.98 -14.08
C LYS A 80 13.18 -7.70 -13.06
N ALA A 81 14.43 -7.60 -13.50
CA ALA A 81 15.56 -7.35 -12.60
C ALA A 81 15.59 -5.90 -12.07
N PHE A 82 14.93 -4.96 -12.75
CA PHE A 82 14.90 -3.54 -12.40
C PHE A 82 13.55 -3.05 -11.87
N ALA A 83 12.48 -3.86 -11.98
CA ALA A 83 11.20 -3.57 -11.37
C ALA A 83 11.12 -4.14 -9.94
N PRO A 84 10.37 -3.50 -9.02
CA PRO A 84 10.04 -4.12 -7.74
C PRO A 84 9.38 -5.48 -7.93
N LYS A 85 9.72 -6.47 -7.09
CA LYS A 85 8.99 -7.74 -7.12
C LYS A 85 7.52 -7.52 -6.81
N PHE A 86 6.66 -8.20 -7.56
CA PHE A 86 5.21 -8.19 -7.37
C PHE A 86 4.78 -9.45 -6.64
N TYR A 87 3.96 -9.29 -5.60
CA TYR A 87 3.49 -10.39 -4.74
C TYR A 87 2.00 -10.71 -4.94
N GLY A 88 1.25 -9.82 -5.60
CA GLY A 88 -0.17 -10.03 -5.90
C GLY A 88 -1.02 -8.80 -5.59
N THR A 89 -2.34 -9.01 -5.57
CA THR A 89 -3.33 -7.95 -5.31
C THR A 89 -4.20 -8.26 -4.09
N PRO A 90 -3.68 -8.08 -2.85
CA PRO A 90 -4.42 -8.40 -1.65
C PRO A 90 -5.67 -7.52 -1.50
N ALA A 91 -6.67 -8.08 -0.82
CA ALA A 91 -7.90 -7.40 -0.46
C ALA A 91 -7.97 -7.23 1.07
N MET A 92 -8.52 -6.11 1.51
CA MET A 92 -8.76 -5.77 2.90
C MET A 92 -10.21 -5.35 3.06
N THR A 93 -10.94 -6.02 3.94
CA THR A 93 -12.33 -5.70 4.23
C THR A 93 -12.40 -5.01 5.59
N THR A 94 -12.92 -3.80 5.60
CA THR A 94 -13.11 -2.97 6.81
C THR A 94 -14.26 -3.48 7.67
N GLU A 95 -14.35 -3.02 8.93
CA GLU A 95 -15.49 -3.35 9.79
C GLU A 95 -16.86 -2.87 9.25
N SER A 96 -16.88 -1.84 8.39
CA SER A 96 -18.10 -1.39 7.70
C SER A 96 -18.54 -2.32 6.57
N GLY A 97 -17.71 -3.30 6.18
CA GLY A 97 -17.94 -4.22 5.08
C GLY A 97 -17.38 -3.74 3.73
N ASP A 98 -16.77 -2.55 3.68
CA ASP A 98 -16.12 -2.05 2.47
C ASP A 98 -14.85 -2.83 2.20
N THR A 99 -14.71 -3.34 0.97
CA THR A 99 -13.54 -4.11 0.55
C THR A 99 -12.65 -3.29 -0.38
N TRP A 100 -11.40 -3.10 0.02
CA TRP A 100 -10.40 -2.35 -0.72
C TRP A 100 -9.33 -3.31 -1.25
N ARG A 101 -8.77 -3.00 -2.41
CA ARG A 101 -7.73 -3.81 -3.05
C ARG A 101 -6.46 -3.01 -3.20
N TYR A 102 -5.35 -3.72 -3.15
CA TYR A 102 -4.02 -3.16 -3.22
C TYR A 102 -3.16 -3.88 -4.26
N ILE A 103 -2.02 -3.30 -4.60
CA ILE A 103 -0.90 -3.92 -5.31
C ILE A 103 0.20 -4.12 -4.28
N GLU A 104 0.62 -5.36 -4.06
CA GLU A 104 1.71 -5.69 -3.13
C GLU A 104 3.04 -5.78 -3.87
N THR A 105 3.99 -4.91 -3.51
CA THR A 105 5.33 -4.85 -4.12
C THR A 105 6.44 -4.87 -3.09
N GLU A 106 7.65 -5.21 -3.51
CA GLU A 106 8.87 -5.10 -2.70
C GLU A 106 9.09 -3.66 -2.21
N ASN A 107 9.44 -3.50 -0.93
CA ASN A 107 9.95 -2.23 -0.44
C ASN A 107 11.44 -2.10 -0.80
N LEU A 108 11.75 -1.32 -1.84
CA LEU A 108 13.13 -1.10 -2.31
C LEU A 108 14.06 -0.45 -1.28
N THR A 109 13.50 0.17 -0.24
CA THR A 109 14.27 0.82 0.83
C THR A 109 14.51 -0.10 2.04
N ASN A 110 13.92 -1.29 2.05
CA ASN A 110 14.10 -2.23 3.14
C ASN A 110 15.58 -2.65 3.29
N GLY A 111 16.09 -2.64 4.52
CA GLY A 111 17.49 -2.94 4.83
C GLY A 111 18.46 -1.75 4.67
N PHE A 112 18.03 -0.62 4.12
CA PHE A 112 18.83 0.61 4.08
C PHE A 112 18.68 1.37 5.41
N GLN A 113 19.80 1.79 6.01
CA GLN A 113 19.76 2.51 7.31
C GLN A 113 19.35 3.97 7.15
N ARG A 114 19.81 4.63 6.08
CA ARG A 114 19.57 6.05 5.77
C ARG A 114 19.42 6.21 4.25
N PRO A 115 18.35 5.68 3.65
CA PRO A 115 18.15 5.76 2.21
C PRO A 115 18.00 7.22 1.77
N CYS A 116 18.74 7.60 0.73
CA CYS A 116 18.52 8.84 0.01
C CYS A 116 17.82 8.48 -1.29
N ILE A 117 16.65 9.06 -1.54
CA ILE A 117 15.77 8.68 -2.63
C ILE A 117 15.66 9.85 -3.61
N ILE A 118 15.73 9.55 -4.89
CA ILE A 118 15.43 10.47 -5.98
C ILE A 118 14.35 9.83 -6.85
N ASP A 119 13.33 10.61 -7.20
CA ASP A 119 12.30 10.22 -8.16
C ASP A 119 12.58 10.95 -9.48
N LEU A 120 12.82 10.19 -10.55
CA LEU A 120 13.06 10.69 -11.90
C LEU A 120 11.95 10.19 -12.81
N LYS A 121 11.01 11.07 -13.14
CA LYS A 121 9.94 10.75 -14.10
C LYS A 121 10.51 10.66 -15.52
N MET A 122 10.27 9.52 -16.17
CA MET A 122 10.77 9.23 -17.50
C MET A 122 9.68 9.41 -18.57
N GLY A 123 10.07 9.95 -19.73
CA GLY A 123 9.17 10.21 -20.86
C GLY A 123 9.50 11.54 -21.52
N THR A 124 9.21 11.67 -22.81
CA THR A 124 9.30 12.98 -23.51
C THR A 124 8.04 13.82 -23.28
N ARG A 125 7.00 13.23 -22.67
CA ARG A 125 5.67 13.80 -22.43
C ARG A 125 5.10 13.21 -21.16
#